data_AF-A0A101EK60-F1
#
_entry.id   AF-A0A101EK60-F1
#
_cell.length_a   1.000
_cell.length_b   1.000
_cell.length_c   1.000
_cell.angle_alpha   90.00
_cell.angle_beta   90.00
_cell.angle_gamma   90.00
#
_symmetry.space_group_name_H-M   'P 1'
#
loop_
_entity.id
_entity.type
_entity.pdbx_description
1 polymer ?
#
loop_
_entity_poly.entity_id
_entity_poly.type
_entity_poly.pdbx_seq_one_letter_code
_entity_poly.pdbx_strand_id
1 'polypeptide(L)' 'QVFDSFRDVLKRNARVVFVFPAYRLSDGRLYRKDRKWLEKLGFEVLGKYTDFEERHRVVRDIHVLRFKG' A
#
# COMPACT_ATOMS: atom_id res chain seq x y z
N GLN A 1 4.72 -12.34 -7.82
CA GLN A 1 5.24 -13.40 -6.92
C GLN A 1 4.88 -13.15 -5.45
N VAL A 2 5.36 -12.11 -4.75
CA VAL A 2 5.01 -11.92 -3.31
C VAL A 2 3.55 -11.50 -3.08
N PHE A 3 2.95 -10.70 -3.97
CA PHE A 3 1.59 -10.23 -3.76
C PHE A 3 0.51 -11.22 -4.19
N ASP A 4 0.85 -12.13 -5.11
CA ASP A 4 -0.06 -13.16 -5.60
C ASP A 4 -0.29 -14.26 -4.56
N SER A 5 0.73 -14.60 -3.76
CA SER A 5 0.62 -15.62 -2.71
C SER A 5 -0.34 -15.25 -1.59
N PHE A 6 -0.64 -13.96 -1.40
CA PHE A 6 -1.67 -13.55 -0.44
C PHE A 6 -3.07 -14.06 -0.82
N ARG A 7 -3.34 -14.33 -2.11
CA ARG A 7 -4.62 -14.91 -2.54
C ARG A 7 -4.83 -16.31 -1.98
N ASP A 8 -3.75 -17.05 -1.76
CA ASP A 8 -3.80 -18.42 -1.27
C ASP A 8 -3.97 -18.49 0.26
N VAL A 9 -3.65 -17.40 0.97
CA VAL A 9 -3.63 -17.36 2.45
C VAL A 9 -4.79 -16.54 3.03
N LEU A 10 -5.23 -15.50 2.33
CA LEU A 10 -6.25 -14.59 2.83
C LEU A 10 -7.66 -15.09 2.57
N LYS A 11 -8.49 -15.09 3.61
CA LYS A 11 -9.93 -15.32 3.47
C LYS A 11 -10.61 -14.12 2.82
N ARG A 12 -11.73 -14.36 2.13
CA ARG A 12 -12.59 -13.29 1.62
C ARG A 12 -12.97 -12.31 2.73
N ASN A 13 -12.91 -11.01 2.42
CA ASN A 13 -13.07 -9.86 3.32
C ASN A 13 -11.97 -9.67 4.38
N ALA A 14 -10.89 -10.46 4.37
CA ALA A 14 -9.74 -10.20 5.25
C ALA A 14 -9.18 -8.80 5.02
N ARG A 15 -8.70 -8.18 6.10
CA ARG A 15 -8.06 -6.86 6.05
C ARG A 15 -6.55 -7.03 6.06
N VAL A 16 -5.87 -6.26 5.22
CA VAL A 16 -4.41 -6.26 5.11
C VAL A 16 -3.91 -4.84 5.03
N VAL A 17 -2.74 -4.60 5.62
CA VAL A 17 -2.02 -3.34 5.50
C VAL A 17 -0.77 -3.57 4.65
N PHE A 18 -0.68 -2.85 3.54
CA PHE A 18 0.56 -2.78 2.76
C PHE A 18 1.20 -1.41 2.93
N VAL A 19 2.47 -1.41 3.29
CA VAL A 19 3.26 -0.18 3.44
C VAL A 19 4.25 -0.12 2.31
N PHE A 20 4.21 0.97 1.56
CA PHE A 20 5.15 1.21 0.48
C PHE A 20 5.95 2.49 0.74
N PRO A 21 7.16 2.64 0.18
CA PRO A 21 7.86 3.90 0.21
C PRO A 21 7.13 4.94 -0.64
N ALA A 22 7.14 6.17 -0.14
CA ALA A 22 6.95 7.40 -0.89
C ALA A 22 8.24 8.23 -0.80
N TYR A 23 8.43 9.12 -1.76
CA TYR A 23 9.70 9.85 -1.90
C TYR A 23 9.44 11.34 -1.87
N ARG A 24 10.21 12.06 -1.06
CA ARG A 24 10.25 13.53 -1.14
C ARG A 24 11.18 13.92 -2.26
N LEU A 25 10.64 14.59 -3.27
CA LEU A 25 11.39 15.11 -4.40
C LEU A 25 12.16 16.37 -3.99
N SER A 26 13.12 16.79 -4.81
CA SER A 26 13.94 17.99 -4.56
C SER A 26 13.13 19.28 -4.44
N ASP A 27 11.93 19.32 -5.03
CA ASP A 27 10.98 20.43 -4.96
C ASP A 27 10.02 20.36 -3.76
N GLY A 28 10.22 19.40 -2.85
CA GLY A 28 9.39 19.19 -1.67
C GLY A 28 8.10 18.40 -1.93
N ARG A 29 7.75 18.07 -3.18
CA ARG A 29 6.58 17.23 -3.49
C ARG A 29 6.81 15.79 -3.03
N LEU A 30 5.70 15.11 -2.71
CA LEU A 30 5.72 13.68 -2.43
C LEU A 30 5.37 12.88 -3.69
N TYR A 31 6.31 12.07 -4.14
CA TYR A 31 6.08 11.06 -5.17
C TYR A 31 5.60 9.76 -4.56
N ARG A 32 4.45 9.28 -5.05
CA ARG A 32 3.86 7.98 -4.73
C ARG A 32 3.61 7.25 -6.04
N LYS A 33 4.11 6.02 -6.16
CA LYS A 33 3.81 5.18 -7.32
C LYS A 33 2.33 4.80 -7.29
N ASP A 34 1.62 4.93 -8.41
CA ASP A 34 0.24 4.45 -8.50
C ASP A 34 0.18 2.92 -8.40
N ARG A 35 -0.87 2.41 -7.73
CA ARG A 35 -0.98 0.99 -7.33
C ARG A 35 -2.33 0.37 -7.72
N LYS A 36 -2.93 0.82 -8.81
CA LYS A 36 -4.16 0.21 -9.39
C LYS A 36 -4.04 -1.29 -9.65
N TRP A 37 -2.83 -1.84 -9.74
CA TRP A 37 -2.61 -3.28 -9.85
C TRP A 37 -3.08 -4.07 -8.61
N LEU A 38 -3.20 -3.46 -7.43
CA LEU A 38 -3.78 -4.10 -6.25
C LEU A 38 -5.24 -4.52 -6.49
N GLU A 39 -6.01 -3.71 -7.22
CA GLU A 39 -7.39 -4.04 -7.60
C GLU A 39 -7.44 -5.25 -8.52
N LYS A 40 -6.48 -5.37 -9.45
CA LYS A 40 -6.34 -6.54 -10.34
C LYS A 40 -6.03 -7.83 -9.57
N LEU A 41 -5.47 -7.73 -8.37
CA LEU A 41 -5.20 -8.87 -7.48
C LEU A 41 -6.36 -9.17 -6.52
N GLY A 42 -7.50 -8.50 -6.67
CA GLY A 42 -8.68 -8.72 -5.83
C GLY A 42 -8.65 -7.94 -4.51
N PHE A 43 -7.84 -6.89 -4.39
CA PHE A 43 -7.88 -6.00 -3.23
C PHE A 43 -8.69 -4.74 -3.51
N GLU A 44 -9.57 -4.39 -2.58
CA GLU A 44 -10.22 -3.10 -2.54
C GLU A 44 -9.48 -2.19 -1.55
N VAL A 45 -9.17 -0.96 -1.97
CA VAL A 45 -8.56 0.03 -1.08
C VAL A 45 -9.63 0.67 -0.21
N LEU A 46 -9.50 0.50 1.11
CA LEU A 46 -10.37 1.14 2.09
C LEU A 46 -9.85 2.50 2.55
N GLY A 47 -8.53 2.69 2.53
CA GLY A 47 -7.90 3.93 2.97
C GLY A 47 -6.43 4.03 2.58
N LYS A 48 -5.96 5.26 2.46
CA LYS A 48 -4.55 5.58 2.19
C LYS A 48 -4.09 6.63 3.19
N TYR A 49 -2.92 6.40 3.80
CA TYR A 49 -2.35 7.29 4.80
C TYR A 49 -0.89 7.54 4.47
N THR A 50 -0.49 8.81 4.53
CA THR A 50 0.92 9.18 4.46
C THR A 50 1.44 9.34 5.87
N ASP A 51 2.50 8.60 6.19
CA ASP A 51 3.22 8.70 7.45
C ASP A 51 4.66 9.10 7.19
N PHE A 52 5.20 9.97 8.03
CA PHE A 52 6.59 10.41 7.96
C PHE A 52 7.14 10.63 9.36
N GLU A 53 8.23 9.94 9.66
CA GLU A 53 8.99 10.10 10.88
C GLU A 53 10.39 10.61 10.50
N GLU A 54 10.75 11.80 10.99
CA GLU A 54 12.00 12.47 10.61
C GLU A 54 13.24 11.62 10.90
N ARG A 55 13.25 10.93 12.06
CA ARG A 55 14.31 10.00 12.45
C ARG A 55 14.56 8.90 11.40
N HIS A 56 13.49 8.41 10.77
CA HIS A 56 13.57 7.29 9.83
C HIS A 56 13.88 7.73 8.41
N ARG A 57 13.80 9.04 8.11
CA ARG A 57 14.06 9.63 6.78
C ARG A 57 13.31 8.92 5.64
N VAL A 58 12.16 8.32 5.94
CA VAL A 58 11.34 7.56 5.00
C VAL A 58 9.91 8.02 5.09
N VAL A 59 9.31 8.31 3.94
CA VAL A 59 7.87 8.55 3.84
C VAL A 59 7.21 7.22 3.51
N ARG A 60 6.14 6.91 4.22
CA ARG A 60 5.38 5.67 4.09
C ARG A 60 4.02 5.99 3.51
N ASP A 61 3.64 5.22 2.50
CA ASP A 61 2.33 5.25 1.86
C ASP A 61 1.57 4.00 2.26
N ILE A 62 0.82 4.11 3.35
CA ILE A 62 0.14 3.02 4.03
C ILE A 62 -1.22 2.81 3.35
N HIS A 63 -1.44 1.60 2.86
CA HIS A 63 -2.69 1.19 2.23
C HIS A 63 -3.41 0.20 3.15
N VAL A 64 -4.63 0.56 3.55
CA VAL A 64 -5.55 -0.36 4.23
C VAL A 64 -6.45 -0.98 3.18
N LEU A 65 -6.42 -2.30 3.08
CA LEU A 65 -7.04 -3.07 2.00
C LEU A 65 -8.03 -4.09 2.55
N ARG A 66 -9.05 -4.38 1.76
CA ARG A 66 -9.95 -5.53 1.93
C ARG A 66 -9.72 -6.51 0.78
N PHE A 67 -9.40 -7.75 1.09
CA PHE A 67 -9.31 -8.80 0.08
C PHE A 67 -10.71 -9.27 -0.31
N LYS A 68 -11.04 -9.29 -1.60
CA LYS A 68 -12.36 -9.66 -2.13
C LYS A 68 -12.45 -11.09 -2.66
N GLY A 69 -11.30 -11.76 -2.87
CA GLY A 69 -11.21 -13.09 -3.48
C GLY A 69 -11.05 -13.01 -4.99
#